data_AF-A0A2S4N4Q9-F1
#
_entry.id   AF-A0A2S4N4Q9-F1
#
_cell.length_a   1.000
_cell.length_b   1.000
_cell.length_c   1.000
_cell.angle_alpha   90.00
_cell.angle_beta   90.00
_cell.angle_gamma   90.00
#
_symmetry.space_group_name_H-M   'P 1'
#
loop_
_entity.id
_entity.type
_entity.pdbx_description
1 polymer ?
#
loop_
_entity_poly.entity_id
_entity_poly.type
_entity_poly.pdbx_seq_one_letter_code
_entity_poly.pdbx_strand_id
1 'polypeptide(L)'
;MKKILLLLSLFTFSFSYSQDWKLLFETESETYYYKPNTSETAWIKTISEKQRNIEKGVEKLDAYEITLWKFDCDSKKLGVISSSIYSKDGKVLDSLKIKETVMNCISPESIREKLLKVFCETK
;
A
#
# COMPACT_ATOMS: atom_id res chain seq x y z
N MET A 1 -27.43 -39.67 6.39
CA MET A 1 -27.61 -38.20 6.21
C MET A 1 -26.91 -37.33 7.27
N LYS A 2 -26.61 -37.82 8.49
CA LYS A 2 -25.88 -37.02 9.51
C LYS A 2 -24.38 -36.78 9.23
N LYS A 3 -23.72 -37.65 8.44
CA LYS A 3 -22.27 -37.52 8.13
C LYS A 3 -21.95 -36.47 7.05
N ILE A 4 -22.92 -36.09 6.23
CA ILE A 4 -22.73 -35.10 5.15
C ILE A 4 -22.74 -33.67 5.72
N LEU A 5 -23.50 -33.42 6.80
CA LEU A 5 -23.53 -32.12 7.48
C LEU A 5 -22.18 -31.75 8.15
N LEU A 6 -21.37 -32.74 8.54
CA LEU A 6 -20.05 -32.48 9.14
C LEU A 6 -18.99 -32.07 8.11
N LEU A 7 -19.17 -32.40 6.83
CA LEU A 7 -18.23 -32.01 5.78
C LEU A 7 -18.41 -30.56 5.33
N LEU A 8 -19.63 -30.01 5.42
CA LEU A 8 -19.91 -28.63 5.02
C LEU A 8 -19.34 -27.59 6.00
N SER A 9 -19.17 -27.92 7.29
CA SER A 9 -18.63 -26.98 8.27
C SER A 9 -17.12 -26.75 8.15
N LEU A 10 -16.41 -27.59 7.38
CA LEU A 10 -14.97 -27.44 7.15
C LEU A 10 -14.64 -26.49 5.98
N PHE A 11 -15.62 -26.15 5.12
CA PHE A 11 -15.41 -25.27 3.96
C PHE A 11 -15.58 -23.78 4.24
N THR A 12 -16.16 -23.39 5.39
CA THR A 12 -16.40 -21.98 5.72
C THR A 12 -15.18 -21.27 6.32
N PHE A 13 -14.10 -22.00 6.63
CA PHE A 13 -12.88 -21.42 7.22
C PHE A 13 -11.79 -21.04 6.21
N SER A 14 -11.97 -21.33 4.91
CA SER A 14 -10.94 -21.08 3.88
C SER A 14 -10.88 -19.63 3.38
N PHE A 15 -11.79 -18.75 3.81
CA PHE A 15 -11.93 -17.39 3.24
C PHE A 15 -11.20 -16.26 4.00
N SER A 16 -10.43 -16.56 5.06
CA SER A 16 -9.88 -15.50 5.94
C SER A 16 -8.39 -15.15 5.75
N TYR A 17 -7.73 -15.61 4.68
CA TYR A 17 -6.28 -15.38 4.50
C TYR A 17 -5.85 -14.67 3.21
N SER A 18 -6.77 -13.97 2.53
CA SER A 18 -6.38 -12.85 1.66
C SER A 18 -6.69 -11.55 2.39
N GLN A 19 -5.72 -11.02 3.12
CA GLN A 19 -5.80 -9.66 3.62
C GLN A 19 -5.74 -8.69 2.44
N ASP A 20 -6.92 -8.39 1.90
CA ASP A 20 -7.11 -7.66 0.66
C ASP A 20 -6.72 -6.19 0.78
N TRP A 21 -6.11 -5.69 -0.29
CA TRP A 21 -5.81 -4.28 -0.49
C TRP A 21 -7.12 -3.52 -0.70
N LYS A 22 -7.36 -2.47 0.10
CA LYS A 22 -8.52 -1.59 -0.05
C LYS A 22 -8.15 -0.39 -0.92
N LEU A 23 -8.95 -0.07 -1.93
CA LEU A 23 -8.78 1.17 -2.68
C LEU A 23 -8.93 2.37 -1.73
N LEU A 24 -7.99 3.32 -1.79
CA LEU A 24 -8.09 4.58 -1.05
C LEU A 24 -8.62 5.70 -1.93
N PHE A 25 -7.88 6.01 -2.99
CA PHE A 25 -8.20 7.07 -3.93
C PHE A 25 -7.39 6.90 -5.22
N GLU A 26 -7.80 7.66 -6.23
CA GLU A 26 -7.14 7.73 -7.53
C GLU A 26 -6.77 9.19 -7.81
N THR A 27 -5.71 9.35 -8.58
CA THR A 27 -5.30 10.61 -9.20
C THR A 27 -5.30 10.40 -10.71
N GLU A 28 -4.96 11.43 -11.49
CA GLU A 28 -4.90 11.31 -12.95
C GLU A 28 -3.87 10.26 -13.42
N SER A 29 -2.83 9.98 -12.63
CA SER A 29 -1.70 9.13 -13.03
C SER A 29 -1.44 7.93 -12.13
N GLU A 30 -2.10 7.86 -10.97
CA GLU A 30 -1.79 6.87 -9.94
C GLU A 30 -3.02 6.42 -9.14
N THR A 31 -3.07 5.12 -8.86
CA THR A 31 -4.06 4.49 -7.97
C THR A 31 -3.40 4.08 -6.66
N TYR A 32 -4.06 4.42 -5.55
CA TYR A 32 -3.55 4.16 -4.20
C TYR A 32 -4.42 3.13 -3.49
N TYR A 33 -3.77 2.11 -2.93
CA TYR A 33 -4.40 1.11 -2.08
C TYR A 33 -3.78 1.08 -0.69
N TYR A 34 -4.55 0.59 0.26
CA TYR A 34 -4.24 0.54 1.67
C TYR A 34 -4.37 -0.86 2.24
N LYS A 35 -3.46 -1.17 3.15
CA LYS A 35 -3.55 -2.33 4.01
C LYS A 35 -3.02 -1.99 5.41
N PRO A 36 -3.85 -2.17 6.46
CA PRO A 36 -3.42 -1.87 7.84
C PRO A 36 -2.25 -2.78 8.25
N ASN A 37 -1.36 -2.26 9.10
CA ASN A 37 -0.26 -3.03 9.67
C ASN A 37 -0.23 -2.93 11.20
N THR A 38 -0.21 -1.72 11.75
CA THR A 38 -0.36 -1.46 13.19
C THR A 38 -1.24 -0.22 13.44
N SER A 39 -1.45 0.16 14.70
CA SER A 39 -2.14 1.40 15.07
C SER A 39 -1.46 2.68 14.57
N GLU A 40 -0.19 2.61 14.18
CA GLU A 40 0.62 3.74 13.72
C GLU A 40 1.23 3.51 12.33
N THR A 41 0.99 2.35 11.71
CA THR A 41 1.61 2.02 10.42
C THR A 41 0.65 1.35 9.47
N ALA A 42 0.86 1.60 8.18
CA ALA A 42 0.13 0.92 7.13
C ALA A 42 0.97 0.76 5.86
N TRP A 43 0.65 -0.29 5.13
CA TRP A 43 1.13 -0.51 3.79
C TRP A 43 0.28 0.30 2.82
N ILE A 44 0.96 1.07 1.97
CA ILE A 44 0.36 1.79 0.85
C ILE A 44 0.92 1.19 -0.42
N LYS A 45 0.05 0.73 -1.32
CA LYS A 45 0.42 0.30 -2.66
C LYS A 45 0.07 1.41 -3.65
N THR A 46 1.04 1.81 -4.45
CA THR A 46 0.86 2.80 -5.51
C THR A 46 1.09 2.12 -6.85
N ILE A 47 0.07 2.12 -7.69
CA ILE A 47 0.17 1.70 -9.08
C ILE A 47 0.26 2.97 -9.91
N SER A 48 1.32 3.11 -10.69
CA SER A 48 1.57 4.29 -11.52
C SER A 48 1.89 3.82 -12.93
N GLU A 49 1.36 4.52 -13.94
CA GLU A 49 1.82 4.35 -15.31
C GLU A 49 3.17 5.07 -15.49
N LYS A 50 4.23 4.60 -14.80
CA LYS A 50 5.55 5.26 -14.91
C LYS A 50 6.12 5.02 -16.30
N GLN A 51 6.27 6.11 -17.04
CA GLN A 51 6.99 6.16 -18.31
C GLN A 51 8.47 6.48 -18.03
N ARG A 52 9.39 5.61 -18.48
CA ARG A 52 10.83 5.88 -18.46
C ARG A 52 11.26 6.34 -19.85
N ASN A 53 11.89 7.51 -19.94
CA ASN A 53 12.59 7.91 -21.16
C ASN A 53 13.88 7.09 -21.29
N ILE A 54 13.99 6.32 -22.37
CA ILE A 54 15.21 5.65 -22.80
C ILE A 54 15.68 6.29 -24.12
N GLU A 55 16.96 6.14 -24.47
CA GLU A 55 17.54 6.76 -25.69
C GLU A 55 16.78 6.42 -26.99
N LYS A 56 15.96 5.36 -27.00
CA LYS A 56 15.13 4.92 -28.14
C LYS A 56 13.62 5.21 -28.00
N GLY A 57 13.19 6.00 -27.02
CA GLY A 57 11.79 6.38 -26.83
C GLY A 57 11.31 6.26 -25.37
N VAL A 58 10.00 6.12 -25.18
CA VAL A 58 9.39 5.96 -23.86
C VAL A 58 9.10 4.49 -23.60
N GLU A 59 9.71 3.90 -22.58
CA GLU A 59 9.38 2.57 -22.09
C GLU A 59 8.38 2.69 -20.93
N LYS A 60 7.20 2.07 -21.06
CA LYS A 60 6.27 1.93 -19.93
C LYS A 60 6.86 0.93 -18.93
N LEU A 61 7.18 1.40 -17.73
CA LEU A 61 7.54 0.54 -16.61
C LEU A 61 6.24 0.07 -15.95
N ASP A 62 5.77 -1.12 -16.35
CA ASP A 62 4.65 -1.82 -15.71
C ASP A 62 5.09 -2.33 -14.32
N ALA A 63 5.13 -1.43 -13.34
CA ALA A 63 5.57 -1.68 -11.98
C ALA A 63 4.65 -1.01 -10.95
N TYR A 64 4.66 -1.54 -9.72
CA TYR A 64 3.97 -0.94 -8.59
C TYR A 64 4.90 -0.83 -7.39
N GLU A 65 4.66 0.17 -6.55
CA GLU A 65 5.40 0.39 -5.32
C GLU A 65 4.55 -0.03 -4.12
N ILE A 66 5.17 -0.70 -3.14
CA ILE A 66 4.57 -0.94 -1.83
C ILE A 66 5.45 -0.28 -0.77
N THR A 67 4.86 0.63 0.00
CA THR A 67 5.56 1.42 1.00
C THR A 67 4.92 1.23 2.36
N LEU A 68 5.73 0.89 3.36
CA LEU A 68 5.32 0.92 4.77
C LEU A 68 5.50 2.34 5.30
N TRP A 69 4.38 2.96 5.64
CA TRP A 69 4.36 4.29 6.23
C TRP A 69 4.13 4.20 7.74
N LYS A 70 4.79 5.09 8.48
CA LYS A 70 4.46 5.45 9.86
C LYS A 70 3.68 6.74 9.87
N PHE A 71 2.62 6.79 10.67
CA PHE A 71 1.75 7.94 10.85
C PHE A 71 1.73 8.37 12.31
N ASP A 72 1.88 9.66 12.53
CA ASP A 72 1.66 10.33 13.81
C ASP A 72 0.49 11.29 13.59
N CYS A 73 -0.69 10.88 14.06
CA CYS A 73 -1.94 11.61 13.87
C CYS A 73 -2.03 12.87 14.75
N ASP A 74 -1.36 12.86 15.92
CA ASP A 74 -1.39 13.96 16.88
C ASP A 74 -0.54 15.12 16.36
N SER A 75 0.68 14.82 15.92
CA SER A 75 1.59 15.82 15.35
C SER A 75 1.37 16.08 13.85
N LYS A 76 0.45 15.34 13.22
CA LYS A 76 0.19 15.36 11.77
C LYS A 76 1.44 15.13 10.91
N LYS A 77 2.22 14.12 11.27
CA LYS A 77 3.47 13.75 10.58
C LYS A 77 3.38 12.34 10.00
N LEU A 78 4.16 12.08 8.96
CA LEU A 78 4.37 10.72 8.46
C LEU A 78 5.81 10.52 8.00
N GLY A 79 6.23 9.26 8.00
CA GLY A 79 7.57 8.85 7.60
C GLY A 79 7.53 7.51 6.89
N VAL A 80 8.48 7.29 5.98
CA VAL A 80 8.64 5.98 5.32
C VAL A 80 9.50 5.09 6.21
N ILE A 81 9.08 3.84 6.39
CA ILE A 81 9.87 2.79 7.05
C ILE A 81 10.59 1.96 5.98
N SER A 82 9.86 1.56 4.94
CA SER A 82 10.41 0.78 3.83
C SER A 82 9.61 1.02 2.56
N SER A 83 10.24 0.86 1.41
CA SER A 83 9.61 0.83 0.10
C SER A 83 10.13 -0.35 -0.70
N SER A 84 9.30 -0.94 -1.54
CA SER A 84 9.70 -1.98 -2.48
C SER A 84 8.96 -1.79 -3.79
N ILE A 85 9.71 -1.81 -4.88
CA ILE A 85 9.18 -1.71 -6.23
C ILE A 85 9.09 -3.12 -6.79
N TYR A 86 7.93 -3.47 -7.29
CA TYR A 86 7.63 -4.76 -7.88
C TYR A 86 7.32 -4.59 -9.35
N SER A 87 7.74 -5.54 -10.17
CA SER A 87 7.18 -5.72 -11.50
C SER A 87 5.72 -6.18 -11.41
N LYS A 88 4.98 -6.07 -12.51
CA LYS A 88 3.59 -6.54 -12.61
C LYS A 88 3.40 -8.03 -12.28
N ASP A 89 4.39 -8.88 -12.54
CA ASP A 89 4.39 -10.31 -12.17
C ASP A 89 4.80 -10.57 -10.70
N GLY A 90 5.06 -9.50 -9.93
CA GLY A 90 5.34 -9.59 -8.49
C GLY A 90 6.79 -9.86 -8.12
N LYS A 91 7.74 -9.73 -9.06
CA LYS A 91 9.17 -9.79 -8.73
C LYS A 91 9.61 -8.48 -8.12
N VAL A 92 10.42 -8.55 -7.07
CA VAL A 92 11.06 -7.37 -6.49
C VAL A 92 12.09 -6.84 -7.49
N LEU A 93 11.90 -5.60 -7.94
CA LEU A 93 12.84 -4.88 -8.80
C LEU A 93 13.81 -4.05 -7.97
N ASP A 94 13.33 -3.45 -6.88
CA ASP A 94 14.14 -2.66 -5.95
C ASP A 94 13.50 -2.67 -4.56
N SER A 95 14.31 -2.45 -3.52
CA SER A 95 13.83 -2.34 -2.15
C SER A 95 14.71 -1.41 -1.32
N LEU A 96 14.06 -0.52 -0.59
CA LEU A 96 14.68 0.40 0.36
C LEU A 96 14.15 0.12 1.76
N LYS A 97 15.06 -0.09 2.72
CA LYS A 97 14.74 -0.10 4.15
C LYS A 97 15.43 1.08 4.83
N ILE A 98 14.66 1.95 5.45
CA ILE A 98 15.18 3.12 6.14
C ILE A 98 15.59 2.70 7.55
N LYS A 99 16.86 2.95 7.91
CA LYS A 99 17.39 2.59 9.25
C LYS A 99 16.70 3.36 10.38
N GLU A 100 16.45 4.65 10.14
CA GLU A 100 15.79 5.54 11.09
C GLU A 100 14.71 6.35 10.37
N THR A 101 13.45 6.13 10.74
CA THR A 101 12.32 6.78 10.11
C THR A 101 12.23 8.24 10.52
N VAL A 102 12.54 9.13 9.57
CA VAL A 102 12.35 10.57 9.73
C VAL A 102 10.88 10.91 9.52
N MET A 103 10.25 11.47 10.55
CA MET A 103 8.86 11.93 10.52
C MET A 103 8.81 13.37 10.00
N ASN A 104 8.13 13.59 8.89
CA ASN A 104 8.07 14.89 8.23
C ASN A 104 6.71 15.56 8.42
N CYS A 105 6.72 16.88 8.56
CA CYS A 105 5.51 17.69 8.45
C CYS A 105 4.97 17.63 7.03
N ILE A 106 3.65 17.74 6.91
CA ILE A 106 2.96 17.53 5.64
C ILE A 106 2.47 18.84 5.08
N SER A 107 2.85 19.11 3.83
CA SER A 107 2.36 20.25 3.08
C SER A 107 0.87 20.05 2.77
N PRO A 108 0.05 21.10 2.94
CA PRO A 108 -1.34 21.09 2.52
C PRO A 108 -1.49 20.70 1.04
N GLU A 109 -2.62 20.09 0.71
CA GLU A 109 -3.04 19.66 -0.63
C GLU A 109 -2.15 18.57 -1.27
N SER A 110 -1.20 18.04 -0.52
CA SER A 110 -0.32 16.97 -0.99
C SER A 110 -1.00 15.60 -0.92
N ILE A 111 -0.51 14.65 -1.74
CA ILE A 111 -0.89 13.23 -1.64
C ILE A 111 -0.65 12.70 -0.22
N ARG A 112 0.42 13.15 0.43
CA ARG A 112 0.75 12.77 1.80
C ARG A 112 -0.29 13.27 2.80
N GLU A 113 -0.88 14.45 2.58
CA GLU A 113 -1.98 14.94 3.43
C GLU A 113 -3.21 14.04 3.28
N LYS A 114 -3.56 13.64 2.04
CA LYS A 114 -4.66 12.71 1.79
C LYS A 114 -4.43 11.36 2.49
N LEU A 115 -3.21 10.82 2.41
CA LEU A 115 -2.84 9.57 3.10
C LEU A 115 -2.96 9.71 4.62
N LEU A 116 -2.45 10.81 5.18
CA LEU A 116 -2.54 11.09 6.62
C LEU A 116 -4.00 11.18 7.07
N LYS A 117 -4.82 11.93 6.33
CA LYS A 117 -6.25 12.12 6.61
C LYS A 117 -6.98 10.78 6.64
N VAL A 118 -6.82 9.99 5.59
CA VAL A 118 -7.45 8.66 5.50
C VAL A 118 -7.00 7.76 6.66
N PHE A 119 -5.71 7.72 6.97
CA PHE A 119 -5.22 6.87 8.05
C PHE A 119 -5.78 7.30 9.42
N CYS A 120 -5.74 8.61 9.70
CA CYS A 120 -6.07 9.15 11.02
C CYS A 120 -7.57 9.28 11.28
N GLU A 121 -8.39 9.48 10.25
CA GLU A 121 -9.85 9.58 10.38
C GLU A 121 -10.57 8.23 10.34
N THR A 122 -9.89 7.14 9.97
CA THR A 122 -10.46 5.78 9.97
C THR A 122 -10.24 5.03 11.30
N LYS A 123 -9.73 5.71 12.34
CA LYS A 123 -9.66 5.20 13.72
C LYS A 123 -10.96 5.51 14.47
#